data_AF-A0A6B3NV78-F1
#
_entry.id   AF-A0A6B3NV78-F1
#
_cell.length_a   1.000
_cell.length_b   1.000
_cell.length_c   1.000
_cell.angle_alpha   90.00
_cell.angle_beta   90.00
_cell.angle_gamma   90.00
#
_symmetry.space_group_name_H-M   'P 1'
#
loop_
_entity.id
_entity.type
_entity.pdbx_description
1 polymer ?
#
loop_
_entity_poly.entity_id
_entity_poly.type
_entity_poly.pdbx_seq_one_letter_code
_entity_poly.pdbx_strand_id
1 'polypeptide(L)' 'TSALDPEMVQEVLNVIRALAEEGRTMLLVTHEMSFARQVSSEVIFLHQGLVEEQGSPQQVFDNPNSARCKQFMSSNR' A
#
# COMPACT_ATOMS: atom_id res chain seq x y z
N THR A 1 -7.46 7.36 0.02
CA THR A 1 -8.21 8.30 0.88
C THR A 1 -8.31 9.65 0.17
N SER A 2 -9.20 9.78 -0.82
CA SER A 2 -9.14 10.90 -1.77
C SER A 2 -10.12 12.05 -1.50
N ALA A 3 -10.77 12.08 -0.33
CA ALA A 3 -11.88 13.00 -0.04
C ALA A 3 -11.77 13.71 1.33
N LEU A 4 -10.59 13.69 1.95
CA LEU A 4 -10.35 14.29 3.26
C LEU A 4 -9.22 15.31 3.17
N ASP A 5 -9.32 16.37 3.97
CA ASP A 5 -8.23 17.33 4.15
C ASP A 5 -6.96 16.62 4.68
N PRO A 6 -5.75 17.07 4.31
CA PRO A 6 -4.49 16.40 4.65
C PRO A 6 -4.32 16.10 6.15
N GLU A 7 -4.79 16.98 7.03
CA GLU A 7 -4.75 16.79 8.48
C GLU A 7 -5.63 15.61 8.93
N MET A 8 -6.85 15.50 8.39
CA MET A 8 -7.78 14.42 8.71
C MET A 8 -7.31 13.06 8.16
N VAL A 9 -6.57 13.05 7.05
CA VAL A 9 -5.97 11.81 6.53
C VAL A 9 -5.03 11.19 7.56
N GLN A 10 -4.20 11.99 8.22
CA GLN A 10 -3.24 11.50 9.21
C GLN A 10 -3.94 10.84 10.41
N GLU A 11 -5.06 11.39 10.88
CA GLU A 11 -5.86 10.78 11.96
C GLU A 11 -6.41 9.42 11.56
N VAL A 12 -6.96 9.30 10.35
CA VAL A 12 -7.46 8.02 9.83
C VAL A 12 -6.34 7.00 9.72
N LEU A 13 -5.17 7.38 9.20
CA LEU A 13 -4.01 6.49 9.10
C LEU A 13 -3.53 6.01 10.47
N ASN A 14 -3.60 6.86 11.50
CA ASN A 14 -3.23 6.48 12.87
C ASN A 14 -4.19 5.43 13.46
N VAL A 15 -5.50 5.58 13.23
CA VAL A 15 -6.49 4.57 13.66
C VAL A 15 -6.23 3.24 12.96
N ILE A 16 -5.97 3.27 11.65
CA ILE A 16 -5.67 2.07 10.87
C ILE A 16 -4.40 1.38 11.40
N ARG A 17 -3.35 2.14 11.73
CA ARG A 17 -2.12 1.59 12.31
C ARG A 17 -2.38 0.92 13.65
N ALA A 18 -3.14 1.56 14.55
CA ALA A 18 -3.49 0.97 15.84
C ALA A 18 -4.25 -0.36 15.68
N LEU A 19 -5.20 -0.43 14.74
CA LEU A 19 -5.93 -1.66 14.42
C LEU A 19 -5.01 -2.78 13.90
N ALA A 20 -3.99 -2.43 13.10
CA ALA A 20 -3.01 -3.39 12.63
C ALA A 20 -2.09 -3.88 13.75
N GLU A 21 -1.66 -2.99 14.66
CA GLU A 21 -0.85 -3.33 15.84
C GLU A 21 -1.61 -4.23 16.83
N GLU A 22 -2.93 -4.11 16.90
CA GLU A 22 -3.80 -5.05 17.64
C GLU A 22 -3.85 -6.46 17.02
N GLY A 23 -3.27 -6.67 15.85
CA GLY A 23 -3.25 -7.96 15.15
C GLY A 23 -4.53 -8.27 14.37
N ARG A 24 -5.32 -7.24 14.02
CA ARG A 24 -6.53 -7.43 13.20
C ARG A 24 -6.15 -7.78 11.77
N THR A 25 -6.89 -8.72 11.17
CA THR A 25 -6.81 -8.98 9.73
C THR A 25 -7.46 -7.81 8.98
N MET A 26 -6.71 -7.17 8.09
CA MET A 26 -7.16 -5.98 7.37
C MET A 26 -6.82 -6.11 5.88
N LEU A 27 -7.75 -5.70 5.02
CA LEU A 27 -7.52 -5.51 3.59
C LEU A 27 -7.71 -4.03 3.28
N LEU A 28 -6.68 -3.41 2.69
CA LEU A 28 -6.66 -1.98 2.42
C LEU A 28 -6.41 -1.73 0.94
N VAL A 29 -7.15 -0.77 0.39
CA VAL A 29 -6.88 -0.22 -0.95
C VAL A 29 -6.46 1.23 -0.76
N THR A 30 -5.22 1.54 -1.10
CA THR A 30 -4.65 2.89 -0.86
C THR A 30 -3.71 3.32 -1.97
N HIS A 31 -3.60 4.64 -2.14
CA HIS A 31 -2.55 5.28 -2.95
C HIS A 31 -1.38 5.79 -2.07
N GLU A 32 -1.49 5.68 -0.75
CA GLU A 32 -0.45 6.09 0.21
C GLU A 32 0.62 5.01 0.35
N MET A 33 1.61 5.01 -0.56
CA MET A 33 2.63 3.96 -0.63
C MET A 33 3.51 3.89 0.63
N SER A 34 3.89 5.04 1.20
CA SER A 34 4.65 5.12 2.45
C SER A 34 3.90 4.47 3.62
N PHE A 35 2.58 4.63 3.65
CA PHE A 35 1.74 4.00 4.67
C PHE A 35 1.63 2.49 4.45
N ALA A 36 1.36 2.06 3.21
CA ALA A 36 1.31 0.65 2.85
C ALA A 36 2.62 -0.07 3.23
N ARG A 37 3.78 0.53 2.95
CA ARG A 37 5.10 0.00 3.34
C ARG A 37 5.25 -0.24 4.85
N GLN A 38 4.63 0.59 5.69
CA GLN A 38 4.77 0.54 7.14
C GLN A 38 3.85 -0.49 7.80
N VAL A 39 2.63 -0.66 7.27
CA VAL A 39 1.56 -1.38 7.98
C VAL A 39 1.23 -2.74 7.34
N SER A 40 1.49 -2.92 6.04
CA SER A 40 1.14 -4.16 5.36
C SER A 40 2.14 -5.28 5.63
N SER A 41 1.63 -6.50 5.82
CA SER A 41 2.42 -7.74 5.78
C SER A 41 2.61 -8.26 4.35
N GLU A 42 1.67 -7.94 3.47
CA GLU A 42 1.62 -8.37 2.08
C GLU A 42 1.04 -7.25 1.21
N VAL A 43 1.55 -7.12 -0.02
CA VAL A 43 1.14 -6.12 -0.99
C VAL A 43 0.74 -6.80 -2.28
N ILE A 44 -0.37 -6.34 -2.86
CA ILE A 44 -0.88 -6.79 -4.15
C ILE A 44 -0.94 -5.59 -5.09
N PHE A 45 -0.27 -5.69 -6.23
CA PHE A 45 -0.36 -4.74 -7.32
C PHE A 45 -1.31 -5.27 -8.40
N LEU A 46 -2.36 -4.49 -8.67
CA LEU A 46 -3.37 -4.83 -9.68
C LEU A 46 -3.12 -4.05 -10.96
N HIS A 47 -3.18 -4.73 -12.11
CA HIS A 47 -3.15 -4.10 -13.42
C HIS A 47 -4.13 -4.78 -14.37
N GLN A 48 -4.96 -3.99 -15.06
CA GLN A 48 -5.96 -4.49 -16.03
C GLN A 48 -6.89 -5.59 -15.47
N GLY A 49 -7.25 -5.49 -14.19
CA GLY A 49 -8.12 -6.46 -13.54
C GLY A 49 -7.44 -7.76 -13.13
N LEU A 50 -6.11 -7.85 -13.24
CA LEU A 50 -5.31 -9.00 -12.83
C LEU A 50 -4.40 -8.66 -11.66
N VAL A 51 -4.07 -9.67 -10.86
CA VAL A 51 -2.95 -9.62 -9.92
C VAL A 51 -1.67 -9.70 -10.74
N GLU A 52 -1.08 -8.54 -10.97
CA GLU A 52 0.14 -8.40 -11.75
C GLU A 52 1.37 -8.75 -10.91
N GLU A 53 1.34 -8.39 -9.63
CA GLU A 53 2.39 -8.74 -8.68
C GLU A 53 1.85 -8.85 -7.25
N GLN A 54 2.42 -9.77 -6.47
CA GLN A 54 2.07 -10.02 -5.08
C GLN A 54 3.32 -10.44 -4.30
N GLY A 55 3.49 -9.92 -3.08
CA GLY A 55 4.60 -10.30 -2.23
C GLY A 55 4.75 -9.44 -0.99
N SER A 56 5.90 -9.56 -0.31
CA SER A 56 6.21 -8.70 0.82
C SER A 56 6.32 -7.22 0.37
N PRO A 57 6.09 -6.26 1.27
CA PRO A 57 6.24 -4.85 0.93
C PRO A 57 7.62 -4.53 0.36
N GLN A 58 8.69 -5.10 0.94
CA GLN A 58 10.06 -4.92 0.45
C GLN A 58 10.22 -5.44 -0.99
N GLN A 59 9.68 -6.63 -1.30
CA GLN A 59 9.77 -7.17 -2.64
C GLN A 59 9.00 -6.30 -3.64
N VAL A 60 7.73 -6.01 -3.38
CA VAL A 60 6.88 -5.29 -4.36
C VAL A 60 7.32 -3.84 -4.54
N PHE A 61 7.80 -3.20 -3.48
CA PHE A 61 8.09 -1.78 -3.54
C PHE A 61 9.56 -1.42 -3.82
N ASP A 62 10.52 -2.26 -3.40
CA ASP A 62 11.95 -1.98 -3.59
C ASP A 62 12.56 -2.78 -4.72
N ASN A 63 12.08 -4.00 -4.94
CA ASN A 63 12.56 -4.87 -6.02
C ASN A 63 11.41 -5.56 -6.78
N PRO A 64 10.45 -4.79 -7.35
CA PRO A 64 9.33 -5.38 -8.08
C PRO A 64 9.84 -6.24 -9.22
N ASN A 65 9.17 -7.36 -9.49
CA ASN A 65 9.50 -8.28 -10.57
C ASN A 65 8.87 -7.86 -11.89
N SER A 66 7.60 -7.44 -11.86
CA SER A 66 6.85 -7.03 -13.05
C SER A 66 7.42 -5.74 -13.65
N ALA A 67 7.53 -5.70 -14.97
CA ALA A 67 7.89 -4.49 -15.70
C ALA A 67 6.88 -3.36 -15.45
N ARG A 68 5.59 -3.70 -15.33
CA ARG A 68 4.54 -2.72 -15.07
C ARG A 68 4.58 -2.21 -13.63
N CYS A 69 4.84 -3.08 -12.66
CA CYS A 69 5.00 -2.68 -11.27
C CYS A 69 6.23 -1.77 -11.10
N LYS A 70 7.38 -2.13 -11.70
CA LYS A 70 8.59 -1.27 -11.76
C LYS A 70 8.27 0.12 -12.30
N GLN A 71 7.57 0.20 -13.43
CA GLN A 71 7.17 1.48 -14.03
C GLN A 71 6.29 2.28 -13.07
N PHE A 72 5.25 1.67 -12.50
CA PHE A 72 4.35 2.33 -11.56
C PHE A 72 5.08 2.88 -10.32
N MET A 73 6.00 2.11 -9.73
CA MET A 73 6.78 2.53 -8.57
C MET A 73 7.78 3.64 -8.91
N SER A 74 8.33 3.65 -10.12
CA SER A 74 9.22 4.73 -10.57
C SER A 74 8.52 6.08 -10.79
N SER A 75 7.25 6.05 -11.18
CA SER A 75 6.43 7.26 -11.39
C SER A 75 5.83 7.84 -10.11
N ASN A 76 5.78 7.07 -9.03
CA ASN A 76 5.21 7.47 -7.73
C ASN A 76 6.27 7.52 -6.62
N ARG A 77 7.51 7.89 -6.99
CA ARG A 77 8.61 8.14 -6.06
C ARG A 77 8.63 9.58 -5.59
#